data_AF-A0A9Q0V8F1-F1
#
_entry.id   AF-A0A9Q0V8F1-F1
#
_cell.length_a   1.000
_cell.length_b   1.000
_cell.length_c   1.000
_cell.angle_alpha   90.00
_cell.angle_beta   90.00
_cell.angle_gamma   90.00
#
_symmetry.space_group_name_H-M   'P 1'
#
loop_
_entity.id
_entity.type
_entity.pdbx_description
1 polymer ?
#
loop_
_entity_poly.entity_id
_entity_poly.type
_entity_poly.pdbx_seq_one_letter_code
_entity_poly.pdbx_strand_id
1 'polypeptide(L)'
;MGLCTSGRCSCPPNFHGDPLSKSGCTPTDASLALPSGCIDRKESNSSVFYVNLGSELDYFANGFMGPAKRDISLLACQDLCTRNCSCLGTFYGNSSASCYLLENPLGSIMGSSSSDRKRLGYMKTIVVSSRANKLNEDTVV
;
A
#
# COMPACT_ATOMS: atom_id res chain seq x y z
N MET A 1 9.02 -2.25 1.08
CA MET A 1 7.90 -2.25 2.05
C MET A 1 8.05 -3.43 2.97
N GLY A 2 8.23 -3.21 4.27
CA GLY A 2 8.35 -4.29 5.25
C GLY A 2 8.01 -3.79 6.65
N LEU A 3 7.49 -4.69 7.48
CA LEU A 3 7.28 -4.51 8.91
C LEU A 3 8.58 -4.88 9.63
N CYS A 4 9.26 -3.88 10.20
CA CYS A 4 10.52 -4.09 10.91
C CYS A 4 10.33 -3.95 12.43
N THR A 5 10.80 -4.95 13.17
CA THR A 5 10.76 -4.98 14.64
C THR A 5 12.08 -5.54 15.15
N SER A 6 12.77 -4.79 16.02
CA SER A 6 14.04 -5.18 16.64
C SER A 6 15.11 -5.71 15.66
N GLY A 7 15.24 -5.04 14.51
CA GLY A 7 16.25 -5.39 13.48
C GLY A 7 15.88 -6.56 12.57
N ARG A 8 14.72 -7.19 12.75
CA ARG A 8 14.17 -8.18 11.82
C ARG A 8 13.01 -7.56 11.03
N CYS A 9 13.00 -7.75 9.72
CA CYS A 9 11.95 -7.28 8.85
C CYS A 9 11.17 -8.46 8.26
N SER A 10 9.85 -8.31 8.21
CA SER A 10 8.89 -9.28 7.68
C SER A 10 7.86 -8.54 6.83
N CYS A 11 6.98 -9.27 6.13
CA CYS A 11 5.86 -8.63 5.46
C CYS A 11 4.73 -8.32 6.45
N PRO A 12 4.04 -7.17 6.30
CA PRO A 12 2.86 -6.89 7.11
C PRO A 12 1.74 -7.92 6.82
N PRO A 13 0.77 -8.06 7.73
CA PRO A 13 -0.46 -8.82 7.49
C PRO A 13 -1.07 -8.54 6.10
N ASN A 14 -1.61 -9.57 5.45
CA ASN A 14 -2.13 -9.56 4.08
C ASN A 14 -1.09 -9.40 2.97
N PHE A 15 0.21 -9.48 3.31
CA PHE A 15 1.31 -9.51 2.37
C PHE A 15 2.25 -10.68 2.67
N HIS A 16 2.92 -11.17 1.64
CA HIS A 16 3.97 -12.19 1.76
C HIS A 16 5.21 -11.78 0.97
N GLY A 17 6.34 -12.42 1.27
CA GLY A 17 7.58 -12.19 0.54
C GLY A 17 7.41 -12.61 -0.92
N ASP A 18 7.78 -11.73 -1.84
CA ASP A 18 7.77 -12.06 -3.26
C ASP A 18 8.80 -13.17 -3.55
N PRO A 19 8.39 -14.34 -4.07
CA PRO A 19 9.32 -15.43 -4.38
C PRO A 19 10.38 -15.03 -5.42
N LEU A 20 10.07 -14.06 -6.29
CA LEU A 20 10.92 -13.63 -7.39
C LEU A 20 11.88 -12.50 -7.00
N SER A 21 11.60 -11.76 -5.92
CA SER A 21 12.45 -10.66 -5.46
C SER A 21 12.89 -10.83 -4.00
N LYS A 22 14.20 -10.78 -3.76
CA LYS A 22 14.81 -11.03 -2.44
C LYS A 22 14.40 -10.05 -1.33
N SER A 23 13.64 -8.99 -1.63
CA SER A 23 13.36 -7.89 -0.67
C SER A 23 12.00 -7.21 -0.84
N GLY A 24 11.03 -7.85 -1.51
CA GLY A 24 9.71 -7.29 -1.77
C GLY A 24 8.58 -7.99 -0.98
N CYS A 25 7.54 -7.25 -0.65
CA CYS A 25 6.28 -7.80 -0.14
C CYS A 25 5.18 -7.57 -1.18
N THR A 26 4.40 -8.60 -1.49
CA THR A 26 3.28 -8.56 -2.43
C THR A 26 1.97 -8.95 -1.74
N PRO A 27 0.80 -8.46 -2.18
CA PRO A 27 -0.48 -8.86 -1.59
C PRO A 27 -0.67 -10.38 -1.60
N THR A 28 -1.30 -10.91 -0.56
CA THR A 28 -1.66 -12.34 -0.49
C THR A 28 -2.76 -12.70 -1.49
N ASP A 29 -3.64 -11.76 -1.83
CA ASP A 29 -4.63 -11.93 -2.89
C ASP A 29 -3.95 -11.81 -4.26
N ALA A 30 -3.87 -12.92 -4.99
CA ALA A 30 -3.23 -12.99 -6.30
C ALA A 30 -3.93 -12.19 -7.41
N SER A 31 -5.19 -11.76 -7.17
CA SER A 31 -5.88 -10.83 -8.07
C SER A 31 -5.40 -9.39 -7.90
N LEU A 32 -4.62 -9.10 -6.86
CA LEU A 32 -4.12 -7.76 -6.54
C LEU A 32 -2.61 -7.66 -6.74
N ALA A 33 -2.16 -6.51 -7.22
CA ALA A 33 -0.76 -6.15 -7.30
C ALA A 33 -0.49 -4.75 -6.74
N LEU A 34 0.75 -4.51 -6.32
CA LEU A 34 1.22 -3.15 -6.07
C LEU A 34 1.35 -2.41 -7.41
N PRO A 35 0.92 -1.14 -7.49
CA PRO A 35 1.04 -0.37 -8.72
C PRO A 35 2.52 -0.12 -9.03
N SER A 36 2.96 -0.46 -10.24
CA SER A 36 4.32 -0.21 -10.74
C SER A 36 4.53 1.22 -11.26
N GLY A 37 3.48 2.05 -11.28
CA GLY A 37 3.48 3.42 -11.77
C GLY A 37 2.14 4.13 -11.56
N CYS A 38 1.99 5.34 -12.11
CA CYS A 38 0.71 6.05 -12.10
C CYS A 38 -0.34 5.29 -12.91
N ILE A 39 -1.52 5.13 -12.32
CA ILE A 39 -2.68 4.63 -13.04
C ILE A 39 -3.32 5.84 -13.72
N ASP A 40 -2.89 6.13 -14.94
CA ASP A 40 -3.58 7.12 -15.76
C ASP A 40 -4.97 6.59 -16.09
N ARG A 41 -6.01 7.33 -15.69
CA ARG A 41 -7.43 6.97 -15.95
C ARG A 41 -7.79 6.82 -17.43
N LYS A 42 -6.86 7.12 -18.35
CA LYS A 42 -7.05 7.00 -19.80
C LYS A 42 -6.70 5.62 -20.37
N GLU A 43 -5.93 4.79 -19.66
CA GLU A 43 -5.35 3.56 -20.26
C GLU A 43 -5.63 2.26 -19.49
N SER A 44 -6.15 2.31 -18.26
CA SER A 44 -6.45 1.07 -17.54
C SER A 44 -7.82 1.09 -16.90
N ASN A 45 -8.65 0.09 -17.23
CA ASN A 45 -9.85 -0.31 -16.48
C ASN A 45 -9.51 -0.91 -15.10
N SER A 46 -8.27 -0.73 -14.62
CA SER A 46 -7.79 -1.27 -13.36
C SER A 46 -8.44 -0.53 -12.21
N SER A 47 -9.31 -1.24 -11.51
CA SER A 47 -9.91 -0.76 -10.27
C SER A 47 -8.84 -0.72 -9.17
N VAL A 48 -8.80 0.40 -8.44
CA VAL A 48 -7.88 0.61 -7.31
C VAL A 48 -8.52 0.06 -6.04
N PHE A 49 -7.74 -0.69 -5.29
CA PHE A 49 -8.14 -1.28 -4.02
C PHE A 49 -7.18 -0.88 -2.91
N TYR A 50 -7.66 -0.93 -1.67
CA TYR A 50 -6.89 -0.62 -0.48
C TYR A 50 -6.84 -1.83 0.45
N VAL A 51 -5.67 -2.44 0.57
CA VAL A 51 -5.46 -3.61 1.43
C VAL A 51 -5.02 -3.14 2.82
N ASN A 52 -5.72 -3.58 3.85
CA ASN A 52 -5.39 -3.24 5.25
C ASN A 52 -4.03 -3.85 5.64
N LEU A 53 -3.16 -3.04 6.25
CA LEU A 53 -1.83 -3.44 6.68
C LEU A 53 -1.81 -4.26 7.98
N GLY A 54 -2.91 -4.29 8.71
CA GLY A 54 -3.02 -4.86 10.05
C GLY A 54 -3.26 -3.81 11.12
N SER A 55 -3.53 -4.29 12.33
CA SER A 55 -3.69 -3.46 13.52
C SER A 55 -2.34 -3.17 14.17
N GLU A 56 -2.29 -2.10 14.96
CA GLU A 56 -1.11 -1.71 15.76
C GLU A 56 0.16 -1.49 14.92
N LEU A 57 0.01 -1.02 13.69
CA LEU A 57 1.11 -0.61 12.82
C LEU A 57 1.08 0.91 12.59
N ASP A 58 2.24 1.48 12.28
CA ASP A 58 2.36 2.86 11.81
C ASP A 58 3.50 2.98 10.79
N TYR A 59 3.52 4.08 10.04
CA TYR A 59 4.63 4.43 9.17
C TYR A 59 5.63 5.27 9.95
N PHE A 60 6.92 4.90 9.88
CA PHE A 60 7.97 5.54 10.68
C PHE A 60 7.97 7.07 10.53
N ALA A 61 7.72 7.59 9.32
CA ALA A 61 7.77 9.02 9.03
C ALA A 61 6.59 9.81 9.63
N ASN A 62 5.46 9.16 9.94
CA ASN A 62 4.28 9.83 10.50
C ASN A 62 4.50 10.38 11.91
N GLY A 63 5.61 10.02 12.57
CA GLY A 63 6.05 10.62 13.83
C GLY A 63 6.78 11.96 13.66
N PHE A 64 7.25 12.25 12.45
CA PHE A 64 8.07 13.42 12.12
C PHE A 64 7.37 14.37 11.15
N MET A 65 6.32 13.92 10.47
CA MET A 65 5.57 14.69 9.48
C MET A 65 4.14 14.97 9.96
N GLY A 66 3.61 16.13 9.58
CA GLY A 66 2.19 16.44 9.72
C GLY A 66 1.32 15.65 8.74
N PRO A 67 0.00 15.52 9.00
CA PRO A 67 -0.91 14.91 8.04
C PRO A 67 -1.01 15.76 6.77
N ALA A 68 -1.16 15.11 5.62
CA ALA A 68 -1.39 15.78 4.34
C ALA A 68 -2.72 16.55 4.34
N LYS A 69 -3.73 16.02 5.03
CA LYS A 69 -5.04 16.65 5.25
C LYS A 69 -5.60 16.29 6.62
N ARG A 70 -6.41 17.18 7.18
CA ARG A 70 -7.19 16.97 8.41
C ARG A 70 -8.68 17.10 8.10
N ASP A 71 -9.51 16.63 9.01
CA ASP A 71 -10.97 16.76 8.97
C ASP A 71 -11.59 16.14 7.71
N ILE A 72 -11.03 15.01 7.25
CA ILE A 72 -11.56 14.25 6.12
C ILE A 72 -11.88 12.80 6.51
N SER A 73 -12.76 12.15 5.75
CA SER A 73 -13.09 10.73 5.93
C SER A 73 -11.96 9.82 5.43
N LEU A 74 -11.95 8.56 5.87
CA LEU A 74 -11.04 7.53 5.34
C LEU A 74 -11.16 7.39 3.81
N LEU A 75 -12.38 7.37 3.28
CA LEU A 75 -12.63 7.29 1.84
C LEU A 75 -12.03 8.49 1.10
N ALA A 76 -12.19 9.70 1.63
CA ALA A 76 -11.57 10.89 1.06
C ALA A 76 -10.03 10.85 1.12
N CYS A 77 -9.46 10.26 2.18
CA CYS A 77 -8.01 10.04 2.30
C CYS A 77 -7.49 9.04 1.25
N GLN A 78 -8.22 7.95 1.03
CA GLN A 78 -7.93 6.98 -0.03
C GLN A 78 -8.11 7.60 -1.42
N ASP A 79 -9.13 8.42 -1.64
CA ASP A 79 -9.30 9.15 -2.91
C ASP A 79 -8.15 10.12 -3.17
N LEU A 80 -7.67 10.83 -2.14
CA LEU A 80 -6.51 11.71 -2.23
C LEU A 80 -5.26 10.93 -2.66
N CYS A 81 -5.01 9.78 -2.06
CA CYS A 81 -3.90 8.89 -2.45
C CYS A 81 -4.10 8.29 -3.85
N THR A 82 -5.33 7.97 -4.23
CA THR A 82 -5.65 7.39 -5.54
C THR A 82 -5.26 8.35 -6.65
N ARG A 83 -5.53 9.65 -6.47
CA ARG A 83 -5.22 10.73 -7.42
C ARG A 83 -3.75 11.18 -7.36
N ASN A 84 -3.02 10.86 -6.29
CA ASN A 84 -1.60 11.16 -6.17
C ASN A 84 -0.76 9.97 -6.68
N CYS A 85 -0.05 10.21 -7.77
CA CYS A 85 0.87 9.29 -8.41
C CYS A 85 1.99 8.77 -7.51
N SER A 86 2.52 9.63 -6.64
CA SER A 86 3.58 9.26 -5.72
C SER A 86 3.05 8.50 -4.51
N CYS A 87 1.73 8.50 -4.29
CA CYS A 87 1.13 7.86 -3.13
C CYS A 87 0.91 6.36 -3.37
N LEU A 88 1.46 5.58 -2.46
CA LEU A 88 1.45 4.12 -2.46
C LEU A 88 0.57 3.54 -1.33
N GLY A 89 0.11 4.36 -0.40
CA GLY A 89 -0.80 3.94 0.67
C GLY A 89 -1.16 5.09 1.61
N THR A 90 -1.96 4.80 2.62
CA THR A 90 -2.39 5.79 3.62
C THR A 90 -2.31 5.25 5.05
N PHE A 91 -2.09 6.15 6.00
CA PHE A 91 -2.41 5.93 7.41
C PHE A 91 -3.47 6.96 7.82
N TYR A 92 -4.58 6.50 8.39
CA TYR A 92 -5.71 7.34 8.76
C TYR A 92 -5.94 7.36 10.27
N GLY A 93 -5.83 8.52 10.91
CA GLY A 93 -6.17 8.70 12.32
C GLY A 93 -7.68 8.75 12.50
N ASN A 94 -8.31 7.63 12.91
CA ASN A 94 -9.77 7.53 12.99
C ASN A 94 -10.39 8.57 13.95
N SER A 95 -9.75 8.82 15.09
CA SER A 95 -10.23 9.81 16.07
C SER A 95 -9.93 11.26 15.68
N SER A 96 -8.86 11.51 14.93
CA SER A 96 -8.39 12.85 14.57
C SER A 96 -8.74 13.27 13.14
N ALA A 97 -9.46 12.42 12.40
CA ALA A 97 -9.78 12.59 10.97
C ALA A 97 -8.57 13.01 10.10
N SER A 98 -7.36 12.58 10.50
CA SER A 98 -6.10 13.02 9.90
C SER A 98 -5.59 11.98 8.89
N CYS A 99 -5.25 12.45 7.70
CA CYS A 99 -4.79 11.63 6.58
C CYS A 99 -3.28 11.78 6.36
N TYR A 100 -2.55 10.68 6.43
CA TYR A 100 -1.13 10.59 6.11
C TYR A 100 -0.95 9.79 4.84
N LEU A 101 -0.19 10.32 3.89
CA LEU A 101 0.12 9.64 2.64
C LEU A 101 1.49 8.96 2.75
N LEU A 102 1.59 7.75 2.23
CA LEU A 102 2.83 7.01 2.13
C LEU A 102 3.33 7.18 0.71
N GLU A 103 4.38 7.98 0.54
CA GLU A 103 4.88 8.34 -0.77
C GLU A 103 6.08 7.49 -1.18
N ASN A 104 6.34 7.40 -2.49
CA ASN A 104 7.53 6.80 -3.05
C ASN A 104 8.76 7.72 -2.86
N PRO A 105 9.92 7.21 -2.39
CA PRO A 105 10.19 5.84 -1.98
C PRO A 105 9.61 5.48 -0.60
N LEU A 106 9.05 4.27 -0.50
CA LEU A 106 8.53 3.76 0.77
C LEU A 106 9.65 3.32 1.71
N GLY A 107 9.64 3.86 2.92
CA GLY A 107 10.44 3.32 4.02
C GLY A 107 9.77 2.13 4.72
N SER A 108 10.06 2.00 6.02
CA SER A 108 9.61 0.87 6.84
C SER A 108 8.29 1.14 7.57
N ILE A 109 7.47 0.10 7.69
CA ILE A 109 6.35 0.05 8.62
C ILE A 109 6.89 -0.47 9.94
N MET A 110 6.38 0.08 11.05
CA MET A 110 6.79 -0.29 12.40
C MET A 110 5.56 -0.64 13.25
N GLY A 111 5.77 -1.41 14.31
CA GLY A 111 4.76 -1.56 15.36
C GLY A 111 4.47 -0.21 16.00
N SER A 112 3.20 0.06 16.25
CA SER A 112 2.75 1.24 16.99
C SER A 112 2.92 0.96 18.48
N SER A 113 3.84 1.67 19.13
CA SER A 113 4.15 1.49 20.56
C SER A 113 3.26 2.33 21.49
N SER A 114 2.31 3.10 20.95
CA SER A 114 1.49 4.04 21.72
C SER A 114 0.01 3.89 21.41
N SER A 115 -0.81 3.75 22.46
CA SER A 115 -2.27 3.76 22.41
C SER A 115 -2.87 4.99 21.71
N ASP A 116 -2.10 6.09 21.64
CA ASP A 116 -2.54 7.39 21.16
C ASP A 116 -2.37 7.56 19.64
N ARG A 117 -1.71 6.60 18.99
CA ARG A 117 -1.46 6.60 17.53
C ARG A 117 -2.13 5.43 16.83
N LYS A 118 -3.40 5.18 17.15
CA LYS A 118 -4.24 4.20 16.45
C LYS A 118 -4.64 4.75 15.07
N ARG A 119 -3.69 4.71 14.14
CA ARG A 119 -3.93 4.98 12.72
C ARG A 119 -4.25 3.68 12.00
N LEU A 120 -5.17 3.74 11.05
CA LEU A 120 -5.53 2.62 10.19
C LEU A 120 -4.66 2.67 8.93
N GLY A 121 -3.81 1.67 8.73
CA GLY A 121 -2.90 1.59 7.59
C GLY A 121 -3.50 0.82 6.42
N TYR A 122 -3.38 1.38 5.21
CA TYR A 122 -3.82 0.74 3.97
C TYR A 122 -2.79 0.92 2.86
N MET A 123 -2.56 -0.13 2.07
CA MET A 123 -1.73 -0.09 0.86
C MET A 123 -2.58 -0.02 -0.39
N LYS A 124 -2.19 0.87 -1.30
CA LYS A 124 -2.82 1.02 -2.62
C LYS A 124 -2.42 -0.17 -3.49
N THR A 125 -3.41 -0.79 -4.11
CA THR A 125 -3.27 -1.96 -4.98
C THR A 125 -4.17 -1.80 -6.21
N ILE A 126 -3.93 -2.63 -7.21
CA ILE A 126 -4.72 -2.70 -8.45
C ILE A 126 -5.14 -4.13 -8.71
N VAL A 127 -6.27 -4.30 -9.40
CA VAL A 127 -6.64 -5.60 -9.96
C VAL A 127 -5.70 -5.92 -11.10
N VAL A 128 -5.05 -7.08 -11.00
CA VAL A 128 -4.37 -7.71 -12.12
C VAL A 128 -5.46 -8.29 -13.01
N SER A 129 -5.81 -7.57 -14.07
CA SER A 129 -6.63 -8.14 -15.13
C SER A 129 -5.84 -9.33 -15.67
N SER A 130 -6.36 -10.54 -15.47
CA SER A 130 -5.66 -11.76 -15.85
C SER A 130 -5.27 -11.68 -17.32
N ARG A 131 -3.99 -11.47 -17.64
CA ARG A 131 -3.44 -11.99 -18.89
C ARG A 131 -3.25 -13.50 -18.73
N ALA A 132 -4.33 -14.21 -18.42
CA ALA A 132 -4.43 -15.62 -18.74
C ALA A 132 -4.62 -15.67 -20.27
N ASN A 133 -3.72 -16.37 -20.96
CA ASN A 133 -3.54 -16.48 -22.42
C ASN A 133 -2.70 -15.38 -23.11
N LYS A 134 -1.39 -15.41 -22.87
CA LYS A 134 -0.37 -15.36 -23.94
C LYS A 134 0.87 -16.15 -23.49
N LEU A 135 0.73 -17.47 -23.43
CA LEU A 135 1.86 -18.39 -23.30
C LEU A 135 1.57 -19.64 -24.14
N ASN A 136 1.29 -19.37 -25.42
CA ASN A 136 1.14 -20.36 -26.48
C ASN A 136 0.98 -19.64 -27.83
N GLU A 137 2.00 -18.88 -28.23
CA GLU A 137 2.30 -18.63 -29.65
C GLU A 137 3.73 -18.11 -29.78
N ASP A 138 4.71 -19.00 -29.60
CA ASP A 138 6.10 -18.83 -30.10
C ASP A 138 6.82 -20.18 -30.00
N THR A 139 6.46 -21.14 -30.87
CA THR A 139 7.38 -22.11 -31.50
C THR A 139 6.59 -22.84 -32.60
N VAL A 140 6.39 -22.17 -33.73
CA VAL A 140 6.29 -22.82 -35.04
C VAL A 140 7.35 -22.17 -35.91
N VAL A 141 8.53 -22.78 -35.95
CA VAL A 141 9.39 -22.94 -37.14
C VAL A 141 10.18 -24.23 -36.94
#